data_AF-A0A975EU77-F1
#
_entry.id   AF-A0A975EU77-F1
#
_cell.length_a   1.000
_cell.length_b   1.000
_cell.length_c   1.000
_cell.angle_alpha   90.00
_cell.angle_beta   90.00
_cell.angle_gamma   90.00
#
_symmetry.space_group_name_H-M   'P 1'
#
loop_
_entity.id
_entity.type
_entity.pdbx_description
1 polymer ?
#
loop_
_entity_poly.entity_id
_entity_poly.type
_entity_poly.pdbx_seq_one_letter_code
_entity_poly.pdbx_strand_id
1 'polypeptide(L)'
;MKHLLIALFFGLAFSAQAQNSRALIRSGNQAYQQGAFDDAEVAYSEALRADANSAKARFNLGDALFRQERLEDALAEFQAAAELSEDPALRAKSFHNMGNIHGAAQQWDQAVEAYKQSLRANPMDEETRHNLAYAQQQLKQQQEQQQQNKDENQQDQNQDQQNDQEQDQEQNQDQQNQEDQQQQDQDQQNQNQQQEEQQNEQGEDENEQQPDPEQQGQQPAEGQISREEAMRLLEALQQQEQQVQEKLKKAKVKAKKTKKEKDW
;
A
#
# COMPACT_ATOMS: atom_id res chain seq x y z
N MET A 1 -39.67 -61.87 5.93
CA MET A 1 -40.29 -61.17 4.78
C MET A 1 -40.73 -59.73 5.07
N LYS A 2 -41.24 -59.38 6.26
CA LYS A 2 -41.62 -58.00 6.59
C LYS A 2 -40.45 -56.99 6.61
N HIS A 3 -39.27 -57.38 7.09
CA HIS A 3 -38.06 -56.54 7.05
C HIS A 3 -37.41 -56.42 5.66
N LEU A 4 -37.74 -57.34 4.73
CA LEU A 4 -37.22 -57.34 3.36
C LEU A 4 -37.99 -56.35 2.46
N LEU A 5 -39.26 -56.07 2.80
CA LEU A 5 -40.09 -55.07 2.13
C LEU A 5 -39.79 -53.62 2.57
N ILE A 6 -39.37 -53.41 3.82
CA ILE A 6 -39.02 -52.07 4.34
C ILE A 6 -37.67 -51.60 3.77
N ALA A 7 -36.69 -52.49 3.61
CA ALA A 7 -35.43 -52.18 2.94
C ALA A 7 -35.63 -51.85 1.44
N LEU A 8 -36.61 -52.49 0.79
CA LEU A 8 -36.96 -52.22 -0.61
C LEU A 8 -37.59 -50.83 -0.80
N PHE A 9 -38.37 -50.36 0.17
CA PHE A 9 -39.04 -49.05 0.10
C PHE A 9 -38.09 -47.87 0.39
N PHE A 10 -37.11 -48.04 1.30
CA PHE A 10 -36.07 -47.03 1.55
C PHE A 10 -35.05 -46.93 0.39
N GLY A 11 -34.77 -48.03 -0.32
CA GLY A 11 -33.90 -48.01 -1.51
C GLY A 11 -34.52 -47.33 -2.74
N LEU A 12 -35.85 -47.39 -2.89
CA LEU A 12 -36.58 -46.76 -4.01
C LEU A 12 -36.74 -45.24 -3.87
N ALA A 13 -36.93 -44.72 -2.64
CA ALA A 13 -37.08 -43.28 -2.43
C ALA A 13 -35.77 -42.49 -2.68
N PHE A 14 -34.63 -43.02 -2.24
CA PHE A 14 -33.31 -42.41 -2.48
C PHE A 14 -32.95 -42.40 -3.98
N SER A 15 -33.34 -43.45 -4.71
CA SER A 15 -33.08 -43.58 -6.16
C SER A 15 -33.82 -42.51 -6.98
N ALA A 16 -35.07 -42.19 -6.62
CA ALA A 16 -35.87 -41.20 -7.35
C ALA A 16 -35.39 -39.75 -7.14
N GLN A 17 -35.00 -39.39 -5.91
CA GLN A 17 -34.44 -38.05 -5.61
C GLN A 17 -33.11 -37.81 -6.34
N ALA A 18 -32.21 -38.80 -6.34
CA ALA A 18 -30.93 -38.70 -7.04
C ALA A 18 -31.08 -38.64 -8.57
N GLN A 19 -32.05 -39.36 -9.15
CA GLN A 19 -32.35 -39.26 -10.58
C GLN A 19 -32.88 -37.88 -10.98
N ASN A 20 -33.71 -37.27 -10.13
CA ASN A 20 -34.22 -35.92 -10.34
C ASN A 20 -33.09 -34.87 -10.29
N SER A 21 -32.22 -34.94 -9.28
CA SER A 21 -31.06 -34.03 -9.15
C SER A 21 -30.14 -34.06 -10.39
N ARG A 22 -29.81 -35.26 -10.90
CA ARG A 22 -28.97 -35.40 -12.10
C ARG A 22 -29.61 -34.80 -13.36
N ALA A 23 -30.93 -34.86 -13.49
CA ALA A 23 -31.64 -34.24 -14.60
C ALA A 23 -31.58 -32.71 -14.53
N LEU A 24 -31.79 -32.16 -13.33
CA LEU A 24 -31.68 -30.72 -13.06
C LEU A 24 -30.26 -30.20 -13.33
N ILE A 25 -29.22 -30.93 -12.92
CA ILE A 25 -27.82 -30.59 -13.26
C ILE A 25 -27.60 -30.56 -14.78
N ARG A 26 -28.16 -31.50 -15.55
CA ARG A 26 -28.03 -31.48 -17.02
C ARG A 26 -28.74 -30.27 -17.63
N SER A 27 -29.92 -29.92 -17.12
CA SER A 27 -30.66 -28.73 -17.54
C SER A 27 -29.84 -27.46 -17.26
N GLY A 28 -29.29 -27.34 -16.05
CA GLY A 28 -28.42 -26.21 -15.68
C GLY A 28 -27.17 -26.13 -16.54
N ASN A 29 -26.54 -27.27 -16.86
CA ASN A 29 -25.39 -27.30 -17.77
C ASN A 29 -25.74 -26.79 -19.16
N GLN A 30 -26.92 -27.15 -19.67
CA GLN A 30 -27.39 -26.69 -20.97
C GLN A 30 -27.64 -25.16 -20.96
N ALA A 31 -28.29 -24.64 -19.92
CA ALA A 31 -28.50 -23.20 -19.75
C ALA A 31 -27.15 -22.45 -19.65
N TYR A 32 -26.22 -22.97 -18.85
CA TYR A 32 -24.87 -22.41 -18.70
C TYR A 32 -24.11 -22.36 -20.05
N GLN A 33 -24.18 -23.42 -20.85
CA GLN A 33 -23.57 -23.45 -22.18
C GLN A 33 -24.18 -22.44 -23.16
N GLN A 34 -25.47 -22.11 -22.98
CA GLN A 34 -26.16 -21.08 -23.75
C GLN A 34 -25.89 -19.66 -23.24
N GLY A 35 -25.16 -19.51 -22.13
CA GLY A 35 -24.92 -18.22 -21.47
C GLY A 35 -26.08 -17.72 -20.62
N ALA A 36 -27.13 -18.53 -20.44
CA ALA A 36 -28.27 -18.22 -19.57
C ALA A 36 -27.90 -18.58 -18.11
N PHE A 37 -27.08 -17.74 -17.48
CA PHE A 37 -26.52 -18.04 -16.15
C PHE A 37 -27.56 -17.98 -15.02
N ASP A 38 -28.59 -17.14 -15.14
CA ASP A 38 -29.70 -17.08 -14.18
C ASP A 38 -30.52 -18.38 -14.21
N ASP A 39 -30.85 -18.86 -15.41
CA ASP A 39 -31.55 -20.14 -15.59
C ASP A 39 -30.71 -21.33 -15.09
N ALA A 40 -29.39 -21.26 -15.30
CA ALA A 40 -28.46 -22.26 -14.79
C ALA A 40 -28.45 -22.27 -13.25
N GLU A 41 -28.37 -21.11 -12.60
CA GLU A 41 -28.45 -20.97 -11.14
C GLU A 41 -29.76 -21.56 -10.58
N VAL A 42 -30.90 -21.25 -11.21
CA VAL A 42 -32.20 -21.80 -10.80
C VAL A 42 -32.17 -23.32 -10.86
N ALA A 43 -31.72 -23.89 -11.98
CA ALA A 43 -31.67 -25.34 -12.17
C ALA A 43 -30.71 -26.04 -11.19
N TYR A 44 -29.53 -25.46 -10.92
CA TYR A 44 -28.60 -26.02 -9.93
C TYR A 44 -29.14 -25.89 -8.50
N SER A 45 -29.81 -24.78 -8.18
CA SER A 45 -30.47 -24.59 -6.89
C SER A 45 -31.58 -25.63 -6.67
N GLU A 46 -32.38 -25.92 -7.69
CA GLU A 46 -33.36 -27.01 -7.65
C GLU A 46 -32.68 -28.39 -7.50
N ALA A 47 -31.55 -28.61 -8.18
CA ALA A 47 -30.79 -29.84 -8.01
C ALA A 47 -30.31 -30.03 -6.57
N LEU A 48 -29.93 -28.94 -5.89
CA LEU A 48 -29.55 -28.92 -4.47
C LEU A 48 -30.75 -29.08 -3.53
N ARG A 49 -31.94 -28.62 -3.90
CA ARG A 49 -33.18 -28.93 -3.14
C ARG A 49 -33.52 -30.42 -3.22
N ALA A 50 -33.24 -31.07 -4.35
CA ALA A 50 -33.45 -32.50 -4.53
C ALA A 50 -32.35 -33.34 -3.83
N ASP A 51 -31.11 -32.86 -3.84
CA ASP A 51 -29.94 -33.47 -3.19
C ASP A 51 -28.97 -32.39 -2.67
N ALA A 52 -29.09 -32.08 -1.37
CA ALA A 52 -28.34 -31.00 -0.72
C ALA A 52 -26.83 -31.26 -0.60
N ASN A 53 -26.40 -32.52 -0.78
CA ASN A 53 -25.00 -32.94 -0.67
C ASN A 53 -24.34 -33.15 -2.04
N SER A 54 -25.00 -32.74 -3.13
CA SER A 54 -24.45 -32.88 -4.48
C SER A 54 -23.29 -31.90 -4.72
N ALA A 55 -22.06 -32.35 -4.47
CA ALA A 55 -20.84 -31.57 -4.73
C ALA A 55 -20.77 -31.04 -6.18
N LYS A 56 -21.26 -31.82 -7.14
CA LYS A 56 -21.32 -31.40 -8.55
C LYS A 56 -22.30 -30.25 -8.79
N ALA A 57 -23.48 -30.29 -8.16
CA ALA A 57 -24.44 -29.20 -8.28
C ALA A 57 -23.89 -27.91 -7.65
N ARG A 58 -23.21 -28.02 -6.50
CA ARG A 58 -22.54 -26.87 -5.86
C ARG A 58 -21.44 -26.28 -6.73
N PHE A 59 -20.55 -27.12 -7.27
CA PHE A 59 -19.49 -26.66 -8.17
C PHE A 59 -20.07 -25.90 -9.37
N ASN A 60 -21.09 -26.48 -10.02
CA ASN A 60 -21.71 -25.86 -11.19
C ASN A 60 -22.49 -24.59 -10.85
N LEU A 61 -23.10 -24.52 -9.66
CA LEU A 61 -23.71 -23.29 -9.15
C LEU A 61 -22.64 -22.21 -8.93
N GLY A 62 -21.50 -22.57 -8.34
CA GLY A 62 -20.34 -21.69 -8.21
C GLY A 62 -19.87 -21.14 -9.56
N ASP A 63 -19.80 -21.99 -10.59
CA ASP A 63 -19.47 -21.54 -11.96
C ASP A 63 -20.49 -20.52 -12.49
N ALA A 64 -21.80 -20.78 -12.33
CA ALA A 64 -22.84 -19.85 -12.76
C ALA A 64 -22.74 -18.49 -12.04
N LEU A 65 -22.56 -18.51 -10.71
CA LEU A 65 -22.40 -17.32 -9.89
C LEU A 65 -21.14 -16.53 -10.26
N PHE A 66 -20.04 -17.22 -10.55
CA PHE A 66 -18.80 -16.60 -11.02
C PHE A 66 -19.03 -15.86 -12.35
N ARG A 67 -19.78 -16.45 -13.28
CA ARG A 67 -20.13 -15.80 -14.55
C ARG A 67 -21.07 -14.61 -14.40
N GLN A 68 -21.79 -14.52 -13.29
CA GLN A 68 -22.60 -13.38 -12.89
C GLN A 68 -21.81 -12.35 -12.04
N GLU A 69 -20.49 -12.52 -11.89
CA GLU A 69 -19.62 -11.67 -11.06
C GLU A 69 -19.98 -11.66 -9.56
N ARG A 70 -20.75 -12.63 -9.09
CA ARG A 70 -21.09 -12.84 -7.67
C ARG A 70 -20.01 -13.68 -6.99
N LEU A 71 -18.83 -13.08 -6.83
CA LEU A 71 -17.61 -13.79 -6.47
C LEU A 71 -17.64 -14.41 -5.07
N GLU A 72 -18.23 -13.73 -4.08
CA GLU A 72 -18.35 -14.23 -2.71
C GLU A 72 -19.27 -15.46 -2.63
N ASP A 73 -20.41 -15.40 -3.34
CA ASP A 73 -21.35 -16.53 -3.41
C ASP A 73 -20.70 -17.72 -4.14
N ALA A 74 -19.96 -17.44 -5.22
CA ALA A 74 -19.21 -18.47 -5.95
C ALA A 74 -18.16 -19.15 -5.06
N LEU A 75 -17.40 -18.39 -4.26
CA LEU A 75 -16.44 -18.92 -3.30
C LEU A 75 -17.10 -19.87 -2.29
N ALA A 76 -18.27 -19.49 -1.75
CA ALA A 76 -18.99 -20.32 -0.80
C ALA A 76 -19.40 -21.67 -1.41
N GLU A 77 -19.90 -21.66 -2.65
CA GLU A 77 -20.31 -22.89 -3.33
C GLU A 77 -19.12 -23.75 -3.77
N PHE A 78 -18.01 -23.16 -4.22
CA PHE A 78 -16.79 -23.92 -4.51
C PHE A 78 -16.18 -24.55 -3.26
N GLN A 79 -16.16 -23.83 -2.14
CA GLN A 79 -15.69 -24.38 -0.86
C GLN A 79 -16.56 -25.57 -0.44
N ALA A 80 -17.88 -25.42 -0.47
CA ALA A 80 -18.80 -26.50 -0.13
C ALA A 80 -18.69 -27.69 -1.11
N ALA A 81 -18.45 -27.44 -2.40
CA ALA A 81 -18.17 -28.49 -3.38
C ALA A 81 -16.88 -29.26 -3.05
N ALA A 82 -15.80 -28.55 -2.68
CA ALA A 82 -14.53 -29.16 -2.32
C ALA A 82 -14.63 -30.03 -1.06
N GLU A 83 -15.38 -29.57 -0.06
CA GLU A 83 -15.62 -30.27 1.22
C GLU A 83 -16.48 -31.54 1.04
N LEU A 84 -17.52 -31.47 0.20
CA LEU A 84 -18.44 -32.59 -0.03
C LEU A 84 -17.94 -33.59 -1.07
N SER A 85 -17.01 -33.19 -1.95
CA SER A 85 -16.55 -34.05 -3.04
C SER A 85 -15.68 -35.20 -2.56
N GLU A 86 -16.04 -36.43 -2.92
CA GLU A 86 -15.17 -37.61 -2.85
C GLU A 86 -14.26 -37.75 -4.09
N ASP A 87 -14.54 -37.02 -5.17
CA ASP A 87 -13.74 -36.99 -6.40
C ASP A 87 -12.57 -35.98 -6.26
N PRO A 88 -11.30 -36.44 -6.29
CA PRO A 88 -10.15 -35.55 -6.23
C PRO A 88 -10.10 -34.54 -7.39
N ALA A 89 -10.60 -34.89 -8.57
CA ALA A 89 -10.58 -34.00 -9.73
C ALA A 89 -11.55 -32.82 -9.54
N LEU A 90 -12.76 -33.09 -9.03
CA LEU A 90 -13.72 -32.03 -8.70
C LEU A 90 -13.22 -31.16 -7.54
N ARG A 91 -12.61 -31.76 -6.51
CA ARG A 91 -11.99 -31.02 -5.41
C ARG A 91 -10.88 -30.10 -5.89
N ALA A 92 -10.00 -30.60 -6.77
CA ALA A 92 -8.94 -29.80 -7.38
C ALA A 92 -9.50 -28.60 -8.15
N LYS A 93 -10.47 -28.82 -9.04
CA LYS A 93 -11.13 -27.75 -9.81
C LYS A 93 -11.80 -26.70 -8.92
N SER A 94 -12.45 -27.14 -7.84
CA SER A 94 -13.09 -26.22 -6.88
C SER A 94 -12.06 -25.29 -6.24
N PHE A 95 -10.96 -25.84 -5.74
CA PHE A 95 -9.87 -25.04 -5.17
C PHE A 95 -9.13 -24.18 -6.20
N HIS A 96 -8.99 -24.65 -7.44
CA HIS A 96 -8.43 -23.86 -8.53
C HIS A 96 -9.29 -22.61 -8.80
N ASN A 97 -10.61 -22.77 -8.91
CA ASN A 97 -11.52 -21.66 -9.13
C ASN A 97 -11.51 -20.65 -7.95
N MET A 98 -11.44 -21.14 -6.71
CA MET A 98 -11.24 -20.25 -5.55
C MET A 98 -9.93 -19.47 -5.63
N GLY A 99 -8.84 -20.12 -6.05
CA GLY A 99 -7.55 -19.47 -6.28
C GLY A 99 -7.63 -18.38 -7.34
N ASN A 100 -8.35 -18.62 -8.44
CA ASN A 100 -8.58 -17.63 -9.50
C ASN A 100 -9.36 -16.42 -8.97
N ILE A 101 -10.42 -16.64 -8.18
CA ILE A 101 -11.22 -15.56 -7.58
C ILE A 101 -10.35 -14.71 -6.64
N HIS A 102 -9.62 -15.34 -5.72
CA HIS A 102 -8.73 -14.61 -4.81
C HIS A 102 -7.60 -13.87 -5.56
N GLY A 103 -7.06 -14.49 -6.61
CA GLY A 103 -6.05 -13.85 -7.46
C GLY A 103 -6.58 -12.61 -8.17
N ALA A 104 -7.80 -12.67 -8.72
CA ALA A 104 -8.45 -11.52 -9.33
C ALA A 104 -8.69 -10.39 -8.31
N ALA A 105 -9.01 -10.75 -7.05
CA ALA A 105 -9.16 -9.81 -5.94
C ALA A 105 -7.83 -9.34 -5.32
N GLN A 106 -6.68 -9.74 -5.85
CA GLN A 106 -5.34 -9.48 -5.30
C GLN A 106 -5.14 -9.96 -3.85
N GLN A 107 -5.93 -10.94 -3.44
CA GLN A 107 -5.86 -11.62 -2.15
C GLN A 107 -4.85 -12.77 -2.26
N TRP A 108 -3.58 -12.40 -2.46
CA TRP A 108 -2.54 -13.35 -2.88
C TRP A 108 -2.26 -14.47 -1.88
N ASP A 109 -2.36 -14.19 -0.57
CA ASP A 109 -2.24 -15.22 0.48
C ASP A 109 -3.30 -16.32 0.32
N GLN A 110 -4.57 -15.93 0.17
CA GLN A 110 -5.68 -16.87 -0.02
C GLN A 110 -5.57 -17.61 -1.36
N ALA A 111 -5.16 -16.91 -2.42
CA ALA A 111 -4.96 -17.52 -3.74
C ALA A 111 -3.89 -18.62 -3.68
N VAL A 112 -2.75 -18.35 -3.05
CA VAL A 112 -1.66 -19.32 -2.87
C VAL A 112 -2.13 -20.55 -2.11
N GLU A 113 -2.88 -20.40 -1.02
CA GLU A 113 -3.36 -21.56 -0.26
C GLU A 113 -4.39 -22.36 -1.05
N ALA A 114 -5.32 -21.71 -1.74
CA ALA A 114 -6.31 -22.38 -2.59
C ALA A 114 -5.62 -23.19 -3.72
N TYR A 115 -4.66 -22.61 -4.45
CA TYR A 115 -3.93 -23.36 -5.48
C TYR A 115 -3.09 -24.52 -4.90
N LYS A 116 -2.53 -24.37 -3.71
CA LYS A 116 -1.85 -25.49 -3.02
C LYS A 116 -2.84 -26.61 -2.70
N GLN A 117 -4.05 -26.30 -2.21
CA GLN A 117 -5.09 -27.31 -1.99
C GLN A 117 -5.51 -27.99 -3.31
N SER A 118 -5.62 -27.25 -4.40
CA SER A 118 -5.87 -27.82 -5.72
C SER A 118 -4.78 -28.82 -6.14
N LEU A 119 -3.50 -28.43 -6.05
CA LEU A 119 -2.37 -29.30 -6.41
C LEU A 119 -2.18 -30.49 -5.46
N ARG A 120 -2.62 -30.39 -4.19
CA ARG A 120 -2.68 -31.56 -3.29
C ARG A 120 -3.69 -32.59 -3.79
N ALA A 121 -4.79 -32.16 -4.40
CA ALA A 121 -5.81 -33.05 -4.96
C ALA A 121 -5.48 -33.52 -6.40
N ASN A 122 -4.84 -32.67 -7.21
CA ASN A 122 -4.34 -33.01 -8.54
C ASN A 122 -2.93 -32.43 -8.78
N PRO A 123 -1.86 -33.18 -8.50
CA PRO A 123 -0.47 -32.70 -8.62
C PRO A 123 0.01 -32.43 -10.06
N MET A 124 -0.73 -32.90 -11.07
CA MET A 124 -0.36 -32.84 -12.50
C MET A 124 -1.03 -31.67 -13.23
N ASP A 125 -1.75 -30.80 -12.52
CA ASP A 125 -2.38 -29.62 -13.10
C ASP A 125 -1.35 -28.50 -13.33
N GLU A 126 -0.85 -28.41 -14.55
CA GLU A 126 0.14 -27.40 -14.95
C GLU A 126 -0.42 -25.98 -14.97
N GLU A 127 -1.72 -25.81 -15.23
CA GLU A 127 -2.37 -24.49 -15.17
C GLU A 127 -2.38 -23.98 -13.73
N THR A 128 -2.81 -24.83 -12.79
CA THR A 128 -2.75 -24.49 -11.35
C THR A 128 -1.31 -24.24 -10.91
N ARG A 129 -0.32 -25.01 -11.39
CA ARG A 129 1.10 -24.79 -11.04
C ARG A 129 1.59 -23.41 -11.49
N HIS A 130 1.25 -23.01 -12.71
CA HIS A 130 1.59 -21.69 -13.24
C HIS A 130 0.92 -20.57 -12.42
N ASN A 131 -0.39 -20.70 -12.13
CA ASN A 131 -1.13 -19.70 -11.36
C ASN A 131 -0.63 -19.59 -9.91
N LEU A 132 -0.22 -20.70 -9.29
CA LEU A 132 0.44 -20.69 -7.98
C LEU A 132 1.76 -19.91 -8.02
N ALA A 133 2.62 -20.16 -9.01
CA ALA A 133 3.89 -19.46 -9.14
C ALA A 133 3.68 -17.95 -9.33
N TYR A 134 2.72 -17.57 -10.17
CA TYR A 134 2.32 -16.18 -10.35
C TYR A 134 1.83 -15.54 -9.04
N ALA A 135 0.91 -16.21 -8.32
CA ALA A 135 0.38 -15.72 -7.05
C ALA A 135 1.47 -15.57 -5.98
N GLN A 136 2.43 -16.50 -5.90
CA GLN A 136 3.58 -16.40 -4.99
C GLN A 136 4.47 -15.20 -5.32
N GLN A 137 4.71 -14.94 -6.61
CA GLN A 137 5.47 -13.76 -7.03
C GLN A 137 4.75 -12.47 -6.65
N GLN A 138 3.44 -12.38 -6.87
CA GLN A 138 2.64 -11.21 -6.49
C GLN A 138 2.63 -11.00 -4.98
N LEU A 139 2.48 -12.07 -4.20
CA LEU A 139 2.55 -12.01 -2.75
C LEU A 139 3.90 -11.47 -2.26
N LYS A 140 5.01 -11.95 -2.85
CA LYS A 140 6.36 -11.47 -2.52
C LYS A 140 6.50 -9.97 -2.83
N GLN A 141 6.07 -9.54 -4.01
CA GLN A 141 6.11 -8.12 -4.39
C GLN A 141 5.29 -7.24 -3.45
N GLN A 142 4.11 -7.71 -3.03
CA GLN A 142 3.27 -7.01 -2.06
C GLN A 142 3.96 -6.88 -0.70
N GLN A 143 4.64 -7.93 -0.23
CA GLN A 143 5.41 -7.90 1.02
C GLN A 143 6.63 -6.98 0.94
N GLU A 144 7.36 -6.98 -0.18
CA GLU A 144 8.50 -6.09 -0.41
C GLU A 144 8.08 -4.61 -0.40
N GLN A 145 6.96 -4.28 -1.07
CA GLN A 145 6.42 -2.91 -1.04
C GLN A 145 6.00 -2.47 0.37
N GLN A 146 5.41 -3.38 1.16
CA GLN A 146 5.05 -3.08 2.55
C GLN A 146 6.27 -2.88 3.45
N GLN A 147 7.39 -3.55 3.18
CA GLN A 147 8.65 -3.34 3.90
C GLN A 147 9.28 -2.00 3.51
N GLN A 148 9.37 -1.69 2.22
CA GLN A 148 9.90 -0.40 1.74
C GLN A 148 9.14 0.78 2.34
N ASN A 149 7.80 0.74 2.35
CA ASN A 149 7.00 1.80 2.97
C ASN A 149 7.23 1.93 4.49
N LYS A 150 7.60 0.85 5.18
CA LYS A 150 7.93 0.89 6.62
C LYS A 150 9.32 1.44 6.87
N ASP A 151 10.26 1.17 5.97
CA ASP A 151 11.63 1.68 6.06
C ASP A 151 11.67 3.16 5.71
N GLU A 152 10.93 3.61 4.69
CA GLU A 152 10.76 5.04 4.36
C GLU A 152 10.13 5.80 5.52
N ASN A 153 9.03 5.30 6.10
CA ASN A 153 8.41 5.96 7.27
C ASN A 153 9.35 6.01 8.50
N GLN A 154 10.24 5.03 8.68
CA GLN A 154 11.23 5.06 9.76
C GLN A 154 12.38 6.03 9.47
N GLN A 155 12.80 6.16 8.21
CA GLN A 155 13.78 7.16 7.81
C GLN A 155 13.24 8.58 7.99
N ASP A 156 11.99 8.84 7.59
CA ASP A 156 11.36 10.15 7.80
C ASP A 156 11.29 10.50 9.29
N GLN A 157 10.89 9.56 10.16
CA GLN A 157 10.88 9.79 11.61
C GLN A 157 12.28 10.04 12.20
N ASN A 158 13.30 9.36 11.69
CA ASN A 158 14.68 9.56 12.15
C ASN A 158 15.26 10.89 11.64
N GLN A 159 14.89 11.34 10.44
CA GLN A 159 15.27 12.65 9.92
C GLN A 159 14.62 13.78 10.71
N ASP A 160 13.34 13.65 11.07
CA ASP A 160 12.67 14.63 11.92
C ASP A 160 13.36 14.74 13.30
N GLN A 161 13.73 13.61 13.91
CA GLN A 161 14.47 13.61 15.18
C GLN A 161 15.90 14.18 15.07
N GLN A 162 16.60 13.96 13.96
CA GLN A 162 17.92 14.55 13.74
C GLN A 162 17.84 16.05 13.52
N ASN A 163 16.87 16.53 12.75
CA ASN A 163 16.64 17.96 12.55
C ASN A 163 16.31 18.67 13.88
N ASP A 164 15.49 18.06 14.74
CA ASP A 164 15.19 18.61 16.07
C ASP A 164 16.46 18.71 16.94
N GLN A 165 17.34 17.69 16.91
CA GLN A 165 18.61 17.72 17.65
C GLN A 165 19.62 18.72 17.10
N GLU A 166 19.69 18.90 15.78
CA GLU A 166 20.55 19.90 15.15
C GLU A 166 20.07 21.32 15.47
N GLN A 167 18.75 21.55 15.49
CA GLN A 167 18.17 22.84 15.91
C GLN A 167 18.50 23.19 17.37
N ASP A 168 18.44 22.21 18.27
CA ASP A 168 18.81 22.38 19.68
C ASP A 168 20.32 22.67 19.83
N GLN A 169 21.18 22.11 18.98
CA GLN A 169 22.61 22.39 19.01
C GLN A 169 22.95 23.77 18.44
N GLU A 170 22.32 24.18 17.34
CA GLU A 170 22.48 25.54 16.79
C GLU A 170 22.03 26.61 17.79
N GLN A 171 20.88 26.40 18.46
CA GLN A 171 20.43 27.34 19.50
C GLN A 171 21.43 27.47 20.66
N ASN A 172 22.05 26.36 21.07
CA ASN A 172 23.06 26.39 22.13
C ASN A 172 24.36 27.09 21.68
N GLN A 173 24.81 26.90 20.43
CA GLN A 173 25.98 27.62 19.90
C GLN A 173 25.73 29.11 19.73
N ASP A 174 24.53 29.50 19.26
CA ASP A 174 24.17 30.92 19.15
C ASP A 174 24.10 31.60 20.52
N GLN A 175 23.64 30.88 21.57
CA GLN A 175 23.68 31.37 22.94
C GLN A 175 25.11 31.56 23.44
N GLN A 176 25.99 30.60 23.17
CA GLN A 176 27.40 30.66 23.58
C GLN A 176 28.14 31.81 22.88
N ASN A 177 27.92 31.99 21.58
CA ASN A 177 28.52 33.08 20.81
C ASN A 177 28.02 34.46 21.28
N GLN A 178 26.76 34.58 21.74
CA GLN A 178 26.25 35.81 22.33
C GLN A 178 26.88 36.12 23.70
N GLU A 179 27.13 35.10 24.52
CA GLU A 179 27.85 35.28 25.80
C GLU A 179 29.31 35.69 25.56
N ASP A 180 30.00 35.08 24.61
CA ASP A 180 31.39 35.42 24.25
C ASP A 180 31.50 36.85 23.67
N GLN A 181 30.55 37.29 22.85
CA GLN A 181 30.50 38.68 22.36
C GLN A 181 30.28 39.68 23.48
N GLN A 182 29.36 39.42 24.42
CA GLN A 182 29.16 40.30 25.57
C GLN A 182 30.42 40.39 26.44
N GLN A 183 31.17 39.30 26.57
CA GLN A 183 32.41 39.29 27.34
C GLN A 183 33.52 40.09 26.65
N GLN A 184 33.66 39.99 25.32
CA GLN A 184 34.59 40.81 24.55
C GLN A 184 34.24 42.31 24.58
N ASP A 185 32.97 42.67 24.48
CA ASP A 185 32.54 44.07 24.56
C ASP A 185 32.82 44.66 25.95
N GLN A 186 32.67 43.86 27.00
CA GLN A 186 32.97 44.27 28.37
C GLN A 186 34.47 44.44 28.61
N ASP A 187 35.31 43.59 28.02
CA ASP A 187 36.76 43.71 28.06
C ASP A 187 37.28 44.95 27.28
N GLN A 188 36.68 45.25 26.12
CA GLN A 188 37.00 46.48 25.38
C GLN A 188 36.60 47.75 26.15
N GLN A 189 35.45 47.76 26.81
CA GLN A 189 35.06 48.89 27.65
C GLN A 189 36.01 49.11 28.82
N ASN A 190 36.48 48.04 29.46
CA ASN A 190 37.47 48.14 30.55
C ASN A 190 38.84 48.65 30.07
N GLN A 191 39.29 48.25 28.87
CA GLN A 191 40.53 48.78 28.30
C GLN A 191 40.42 50.27 27.95
N ASN A 192 39.29 50.70 27.41
CA ASN A 192 39.08 52.11 27.09
C ASN A 192 39.01 52.98 28.35
N GLN A 193 38.41 52.51 29.45
CA GLN A 193 38.42 53.23 30.73
C GLN A 193 39.83 53.36 31.32
N GLN A 194 40.67 52.32 31.20
CA GLN A 194 42.07 52.40 31.65
C GLN A 194 42.92 53.37 30.80
N GLN A 195 42.62 53.53 29.51
CA GLN A 195 43.28 54.52 28.67
C GLN A 195 42.81 55.95 28.98
N GLU A 196 41.53 56.16 29.29
CA GLU A 196 41.02 57.47 29.73
C GLU A 196 41.57 57.88 31.10
N GLU A 197 41.82 56.93 32.02
CA GLU A 197 42.46 57.22 33.30
C GLU A 197 43.94 57.59 33.16
N GLN A 198 44.66 57.02 32.17
CA GLN A 198 46.06 57.39 31.89
C GLN A 198 46.22 58.74 31.17
N GLN A 199 45.18 59.20 30.44
CA GLN A 199 45.21 60.50 29.79
C GLN A 199 44.87 61.68 30.72
N ASN A 200 44.37 61.42 31.93
CA ASN A 200 44.03 62.45 32.91
C ASN A 200 45.18 62.90 33.84
N GLU A 201 46.41 62.40 33.67
CA GLU A 201 47.60 62.83 34.45
C GLU A 201 48.55 63.82 33.73
N GLN A 202 48.20 64.32 32.53
CA GLN A 202 48.96 65.40 31.89
C GLN A 202 48.01 66.48 31.33
N GLY A 203 47.99 67.64 32.00
CA GLY A 203 47.18 68.79 31.60
C GLY A 203 47.93 69.83 30.76
N GLU A 204 47.11 70.58 30.00
CA GLU A 204 47.22 71.98 29.51
C GLU A 204 48.28 72.29 28.42
N ASP A 205 47.87 72.57 27.16
CA ASP A 205 47.49 73.92 26.70
C ASP A 205 46.99 73.97 25.21
N GLU A 206 46.06 74.89 24.96
CA GLU A 206 45.53 75.54 23.74
C GLU A 206 45.31 74.85 22.36
N ASN A 207 44.00 74.65 22.08
CA ASN A 207 43.15 75.23 21.01
C ASN A 207 43.33 74.93 19.49
N GLU A 208 42.24 74.37 18.92
CA GLU A 208 41.67 74.45 17.55
C GLU A 208 42.60 74.20 16.33
N GLN A 209 42.35 73.28 15.39
CA GLN A 209 41.10 72.74 14.84
C GLN A 209 41.36 71.36 14.21
N GLN A 210 40.27 70.59 14.08
CA GLN A 210 40.22 69.16 13.81
C GLN A 210 40.78 68.68 12.46
N PRO A 211 41.08 67.36 12.37
CA PRO A 211 41.95 66.76 11.38
C PRO A 211 41.21 65.85 10.37
N ASP A 212 41.93 65.53 9.30
CA ASP A 212 41.76 64.32 8.47
C ASP A 212 42.14 63.07 9.31
N PRO A 213 41.64 61.86 9.03
CA PRO A 213 42.56 60.97 8.33
C PRO A 213 41.93 59.95 7.36
N GLU A 214 42.65 59.79 6.25
CA GLU A 214 42.97 58.55 5.56
C GLU A 214 42.51 57.25 6.25
N GLN A 215 41.71 56.46 5.52
CA GLN A 215 41.75 55.00 5.64
C GLN A 215 42.25 54.36 4.35
N GLN A 216 43.29 53.57 4.56
CA GLN A 216 43.90 52.64 3.65
C GLN A 216 42.93 51.52 3.25
N GLY A 217 43.09 51.06 2.00
CA GLY A 217 43.57 49.70 1.80
C GLY A 217 42.53 48.60 1.60
N GLN A 218 42.63 48.00 0.41
CA GLN A 218 42.30 46.61 0.06
C GLN A 218 40.82 46.27 -0.22
N GLN A 219 40.51 46.16 -1.51
CA GLN A 219 39.57 45.18 -2.02
C GLN A 219 40.34 44.19 -2.91
N PRO A 220 40.30 42.89 -2.59
CA PRO A 220 39.90 41.96 -3.62
C PRO A 220 38.97 40.82 -3.13
N ALA A 221 38.38 40.15 -4.12
CA ALA A 221 37.89 38.76 -4.14
C ALA A 221 36.38 38.50 -3.90
N GLU A 222 35.69 38.36 -5.04
CA GLU A 222 34.81 37.23 -5.43
C GLU A 222 34.11 36.39 -4.35
N GLY A 223 32.78 36.34 -4.45
CA GLY A 223 32.06 35.05 -4.37
C GLY A 223 31.42 34.67 -3.05
N GLN A 224 30.63 35.54 -2.40
CA GLN A 224 29.68 35.12 -1.37
C GLN A 224 28.36 35.89 -1.54
N ILE A 225 27.28 35.16 -1.76
CA ILE A 225 25.90 35.68 -1.73
C ILE A 225 25.66 36.20 -0.30
N SER A 226 25.15 37.42 -0.12
CA SER A 226 24.90 37.94 1.24
C SER A 226 23.90 37.03 1.98
N ARG A 227 23.97 36.95 3.32
CA ARG A 227 23.04 36.13 4.11
C ARG A 227 21.58 36.41 3.75
N GLU A 228 21.26 37.68 3.47
CA GLU A 228 19.93 38.12 3.05
C GLU A 228 19.56 37.66 1.63
N GLU A 229 20.51 37.68 0.69
CA GLU A 229 20.29 37.15 -0.66
C GLU A 229 20.17 35.63 -0.68
N ALA A 230 20.92 34.91 0.18
CA ALA A 230 20.84 33.47 0.34
C ALA A 230 19.49 33.04 0.93
N MET A 231 19.00 33.76 1.94
CA MET A 231 17.66 33.55 2.50
C MET A 231 16.56 33.80 1.45
N ARG A 232 16.69 34.87 0.67
CA ARG A 232 15.73 35.19 -0.39
C ARG A 232 15.73 34.14 -1.51
N LEU A 233 16.90 33.60 -1.87
CA LEU A 233 17.01 32.53 -2.85
C LEU A 233 16.42 31.22 -2.32
N LEU A 234 16.66 30.88 -1.06
CA LEU A 234 16.12 29.70 -0.41
C LEU A 234 14.59 29.75 -0.34
N GLU A 235 14.03 30.91 0.03
CA GLU A 235 12.58 31.11 0.04
C GLU A 235 11.98 30.98 -1.38
N ALA A 236 12.66 31.52 -2.40
CA ALA A 236 12.23 31.37 -3.80
C ALA A 236 12.27 29.90 -4.27
N LEU A 237 13.28 29.13 -3.87
CA LEU A 237 13.39 27.70 -4.19
C LEU A 237 12.30 26.88 -3.49
N GLN A 238 12.03 27.16 -2.21
CA GLN A 238 10.98 26.48 -1.44
C GLN A 238 9.59 26.74 -2.02
N GLN A 239 9.31 27.98 -2.43
CA GLN A 239 8.05 28.31 -3.11
C GLN A 239 7.92 27.60 -4.47
N GLN A 240 9.02 27.51 -5.23
CA GLN A 240 9.03 26.79 -6.50
C GLN A 240 8.78 25.30 -6.31
N GLU A 241 9.37 24.67 -5.29
CA GLU A 241 9.17 23.26 -4.96
C GLU A 241 7.70 22.98 -4.59
N GLN A 242 7.10 23.82 -3.74
CA GLN A 242 5.68 23.68 -3.38
C GLN A 242 4.77 23.76 -4.60
N GLN A 243 5.03 24.68 -5.54
CA GLN A 243 4.26 24.78 -6.78
C GLN A 243 4.43 23.54 -7.67
N VAL A 244 5.63 22.96 -7.73
CA VAL A 244 5.88 21.72 -8.49
C VAL A 244 5.14 20.54 -7.85
N GLN A 245 5.19 20.40 -6.53
CA GLN A 245 4.46 19.37 -5.78
C GLN A 245 2.94 19.48 -5.99
N GLU A 246 2.37 20.69 -5.95
CA GLU A 246 0.96 20.90 -6.25
C GLU A 246 0.59 20.51 -7.68
N LYS A 247 1.41 20.89 -8.67
CA LYS A 247 1.19 20.53 -10.07
C LYS A 247 1.25 19.02 -10.27
N LEU A 248 2.18 18.33 -9.63
CA LEU A 248 2.28 16.87 -9.67
C LEU A 248 1.07 16.20 -9.02
N LYS A 249 0.60 16.68 -7.86
CA LYS A 249 -0.62 16.18 -7.23
C LYS A 249 -1.84 16.38 -8.12
N LYS A 250 -2.02 17.58 -8.70
CA LYS A 250 -3.11 17.89 -9.64
C LYS A 250 -3.03 17.02 -10.91
N ALA A 251 -1.84 16.79 -11.45
CA ALA A 251 -1.62 15.91 -12.60
C ALA A 251 -1.93 14.44 -12.28
N LYS A 252 -1.52 13.91 -11.12
CA LYS A 252 -1.85 12.55 -10.66
C LYS A 252 -3.36 12.36 -10.47
N VAL A 253 -4.04 13.36 -9.90
CA VAL A 253 -5.51 13.34 -9.74
C VAL A 253 -6.21 13.40 -11.10
N LYS A 254 -5.75 14.24 -12.04
CA LYS A 254 -6.31 14.33 -13.39
C LYS A 254 -6.09 13.03 -14.15
N ALA A 255 -4.89 12.44 -14.13
CA ALA A 255 -4.60 11.16 -14.76
C ALA A 255 -5.48 10.01 -14.22
N LYS A 256 -5.75 10.01 -12.90
CA LYS A 256 -6.67 9.05 -12.27
C LYS A 256 -8.12 9.24 -12.73
N LYS A 257 -8.58 10.48 -12.98
CA LYS A 257 -9.91 10.77 -13.53
C LYS A 257 -10.03 10.41 -15.00
N THR A 258 -9.04 10.74 -15.85
CA THR A 258 -9.07 10.41 -17.27
C THR A 258 -9.00 8.90 -17.54
N LYS A 259 -8.32 8.13 -16.67
CA LYS A 259 -8.34 6.66 -16.74
C LYS A 259 -9.72 6.09 -16.41
N LYS A 260 -10.48 6.74 -15.53
CA LYS A 260 -11.83 6.33 -15.13
C LYS A 260 -12.91 6.70 -16.16
N GLU A 261 -12.67 7.71 -17.00
CA GLU A 261 -13.63 8.22 -18.01
C GLU A 261 -13.41 7.65 -19.42
N LYS A 262 -12.31 6.91 -19.68
CA LYS A 262 -12.03 6.26 -20.97
C LYS A 262 -12.38 4.77 -21.03
N ASP A 263 -12.85 4.19 -19.94
CA ASP A 263 -13.31 2.79 -19.88
C ASP A 263 -14.85 2.71 -20.06
N TRP A 264 -15.34 3.21 -21.20
CA TRP A 264 -16.65 2.91 -21.77
C TRP A 264 -16.53 2.66 -23.28
#